data_AF-A0A7V9MCE8-F1
#
_entry.id   AF-A0A7V9MCE8-F1
#
_cell.length_a   1.000
_cell.length_b   1.000
_cell.length_c   1.000
_cell.angle_alpha   90.00
_cell.angle_beta   90.00
_cell.angle_gamma   90.00
#
_symmetry.space_group_name_H-M   'P 1'
#
loop_
_entity.id
_entity.type
_entity.pdbx_description
1 polymer ?
#
loop_
_entity_poly.entity_id
_entity_poly.type
_entity_poly.pdbx_seq_one_letter_code
_entity_poly.pdbx_strand_id
1 'polypeptide(L)'
;MTDTAKQGRCGLLEAPDPRDDQNFLPVAELLRDVDLDRVLAGEHAAVVAYIQAWRSTRSRLLAQVFHDCPDAKLPPLTQEALDWQALQAPFSAWRLVATATDEALTLDLIARLRNMLVHSARPLLPLDSLLVKAAGQDFDVPATRRFYQQAVAALEGRGTLAAQIVDVLGLSKAELGRLFGVSRQAADLWLSNDLPGERRAKAATILSITDLLSHRLKPGRLSAIARRPASAYGGLTMLDMIAADRHEELLDSVRKSFDFSSAA
;
A
#
# COMPACT_ATOMS: atom_id res chain seq x y z
N MET A 1 44.04 -26.45 12.73
CA MET A 1 43.62 -25.90 11.42
C MET A 1 42.35 -26.63 11.03
N THR A 2 41.23 -26.14 11.54
CA THR A 2 39.88 -26.65 11.22
C THR A 2 39.26 -25.65 10.26
N ASP A 3 38.86 -26.20 9.12
CA ASP A 3 38.29 -25.55 7.96
C ASP A 3 36.97 -24.86 8.34
N THR A 4 37.01 -23.55 8.57
CA THR A 4 35.83 -22.70 8.73
C THR A 4 35.17 -22.56 7.36
N ALA A 5 34.35 -23.56 7.03
CA ALA A 5 33.50 -23.58 5.86
C ALA A 5 32.75 -22.25 5.74
N LYS A 6 32.84 -21.64 4.55
CA LYS A 6 32.06 -20.48 4.12
C LYS A 6 30.58 -20.66 4.49
N GLN A 7 30.15 -20.07 5.61
CA GLN A 7 28.73 -19.80 5.85
C GLN A 7 28.24 -18.98 4.65
N GLY A 8 27.28 -19.54 3.92
CA GLY A 8 26.84 -19.05 2.62
C GLY A 8 26.39 -17.60 2.70
N ARG A 9 26.69 -16.84 1.65
CA ARG A 9 26.43 -15.40 1.54
C ARG A 9 24.94 -15.03 1.55
N CYS A 10 24.04 -16.01 1.68
CA CYS A 10 22.59 -15.91 1.51
C CYS A 10 21.81 -16.12 2.81
N GLY A 11 22.26 -15.54 3.92
CA GLY A 11 21.79 -15.94 5.25
C GLY A 11 20.27 -15.84 5.46
N LEU A 12 19.59 -14.78 4.99
CA LEU A 12 18.12 -14.70 5.05
C LEU A 12 17.39 -15.79 4.24
N LEU A 13 18.02 -16.44 3.26
CA LEU A 13 17.44 -17.55 2.48
C LEU A 13 17.91 -18.94 2.94
N GLU A 14 19.06 -19.04 3.59
CA GLU A 14 19.69 -20.31 3.94
C GLU A 14 19.65 -20.64 5.44
N ALA A 15 19.62 -19.63 6.32
CA ALA A 15 19.65 -19.84 7.76
C ALA A 15 18.48 -20.72 8.20
N PRO A 16 18.69 -21.73 9.07
CA PRO A 16 17.61 -22.55 9.62
C PRO A 16 16.55 -21.70 10.30
N ASP A 17 16.99 -20.69 11.05
CA ASP A 17 16.16 -19.63 11.60
C ASP A 17 16.64 -18.29 11.04
N PRO A 18 15.81 -17.56 10.26
CA PRO A 18 16.19 -16.25 9.73
C PRO A 18 16.54 -15.23 10.81
N ARG A 19 16.07 -15.40 12.05
CA ARG A 19 16.33 -14.47 13.16
C ARG A 19 17.79 -14.45 13.60
N ASP A 20 18.51 -15.53 13.33
CA ASP A 20 19.94 -15.62 13.61
C ASP A 20 20.78 -14.82 12.60
N ASP A 21 20.18 -14.34 11.51
CA ASP A 21 20.84 -13.51 10.50
C ASP A 21 20.91 -12.04 10.94
N GLN A 22 22.09 -11.42 10.78
CA GLN A 22 22.32 -10.02 11.15
C GLN A 22 21.42 -9.02 10.41
N ASN A 23 20.92 -9.37 9.23
CA ASN A 23 20.06 -8.51 8.42
C ASN A 23 18.56 -8.67 8.75
N PHE A 24 18.19 -9.61 9.61
CA PHE A 24 16.80 -9.82 10.00
C PHE A 24 16.21 -8.59 10.70
N LEU A 25 16.89 -8.09 11.74
CA LEU A 25 16.41 -6.95 12.52
C LEU A 25 16.24 -5.67 11.69
N PRO A 26 17.21 -5.27 10.84
CA PRO A 26 17.02 -4.14 9.93
C PRO A 26 15.84 -4.27 8.95
N VAL A 27 15.50 -5.49 8.55
CA VAL A 27 14.32 -5.75 7.72
C VAL A 27 13.04 -5.61 8.57
N ALA A 28 13.03 -6.23 9.75
CA ALA A 28 11.87 -6.24 10.64
C ALA A 28 11.50 -4.87 11.19
N GLU A 29 12.47 -3.99 11.43
CA GLU A 29 12.25 -2.66 12.04
C GLU A 29 11.20 -1.81 11.33
N LEU A 30 11.03 -1.97 10.01
CA LEU A 30 10.03 -1.25 9.22
C LEU A 30 8.58 -1.63 9.56
N LEU A 31 8.37 -2.76 10.25
CA LEU A 31 7.06 -3.23 10.71
C LEU A 31 6.84 -3.01 12.22
N ARG A 32 7.81 -2.42 12.93
CA ARG A 32 7.78 -2.28 14.40
C ARG A 32 6.55 -1.53 14.90
N ASP A 33 6.15 -0.49 14.18
CA ASP A 33 5.03 0.38 14.57
C ASP A 33 3.67 -0.13 14.05
N VAL A 34 3.62 -1.32 13.44
CA VAL A 34 2.36 -1.92 12.99
C VAL A 34 1.56 -2.44 14.18
N ASP A 35 0.42 -1.80 14.41
CA ASP A 35 -0.59 -2.28 15.35
C ASP A 35 -1.57 -3.25 14.65
N LEU A 36 -1.30 -4.55 14.78
CA LEU A 36 -2.12 -5.57 14.12
C LEU A 36 -3.56 -5.63 14.66
N ASP A 37 -3.82 -5.23 15.90
CA ASP A 37 -5.17 -5.27 16.45
C ASP A 37 -6.04 -4.22 15.75
N ARG A 38 -5.50 -3.01 15.53
CA ARG A 38 -6.16 -1.95 14.76
C ARG A 38 -6.29 -2.30 13.27
N VAL A 39 -5.28 -2.95 12.70
CA VAL A 39 -5.30 -3.45 11.31
C VAL A 39 -6.43 -4.47 11.14
N LEU A 40 -6.52 -5.47 12.03
CA LEU A 40 -7.52 -6.53 11.97
C LEU A 40 -8.93 -6.05 12.34
N ALA A 41 -9.04 -4.98 13.14
CA ALA A 41 -10.29 -4.25 13.36
C ALA A 41 -10.82 -3.55 12.08
N GLY A 42 -9.99 -3.45 11.02
CA GLY A 42 -10.31 -2.77 9.78
C GLY A 42 -10.29 -1.24 9.92
N GLU A 43 -9.41 -0.70 10.77
CA GLU A 43 -9.20 0.74 10.86
C GLU A 43 -8.41 1.24 9.64
N HIS A 44 -9.01 2.14 8.86
CA HIS A 44 -8.45 2.58 7.58
C HIS A 44 -7.00 3.05 7.65
N ALA A 45 -6.68 3.95 8.59
CA ALA A 45 -5.33 4.48 8.74
C ALA A 45 -4.31 3.39 9.11
N ALA A 46 -4.70 2.45 9.98
CA ALA A 46 -3.84 1.34 10.39
C ALA A 46 -3.59 0.37 9.22
N VAL A 47 -4.63 0.03 8.44
CA VAL A 47 -4.50 -0.84 7.27
C VAL A 47 -3.61 -0.21 6.20
N VAL A 48 -3.79 1.08 5.91
CA VAL A 48 -2.93 1.80 4.94
C VAL A 48 -1.47 1.83 5.39
N ALA A 49 -1.22 2.18 6.66
CA ALA A 49 0.13 2.18 7.23
C ALA A 49 0.77 0.79 7.19
N TYR A 50 0.01 -0.25 7.51
CA TYR A 50 0.45 -1.65 7.41
C TYR A 50 0.85 -2.04 5.99
N ILE A 51 0.03 -1.74 4.97
CA ILE A 51 0.35 -2.08 3.57
C ILE A 51 1.61 -1.33 3.09
N GLN A 52 1.81 -0.09 3.53
CA GLN A 52 3.03 0.67 3.22
C GLN A 52 4.27 0.11 3.92
N ALA A 53 4.15 -0.24 5.19
CA ALA A 53 5.21 -0.89 5.96
C ALA A 53 5.59 -2.23 5.32
N TRP A 54 4.60 -3.06 4.97
CA TRP A 54 4.80 -4.33 4.25
C TRP A 54 5.58 -4.15 2.94
N ARG A 55 5.17 -3.20 2.09
CA ARG A 55 5.84 -2.89 0.83
C ARG A 55 7.29 -2.44 1.04
N SER A 56 7.53 -1.65 2.09
CA SER A 56 8.86 -1.17 2.45
C SER A 56 9.76 -2.32 2.91
N THR A 57 9.25 -3.17 3.80
CA THR A 57 9.93 -4.39 4.28
C THR A 57 10.24 -5.35 3.15
N ARG A 58 9.27 -5.64 2.26
CA ARG A 58 9.48 -6.45 1.06
C ARG A 58 10.58 -5.89 0.18
N SER A 59 10.57 -4.58 -0.08
CA SER A 59 11.59 -3.95 -0.92
C SER A 59 12.98 -4.02 -0.28
N ARG A 60 13.07 -3.81 1.04
CA ARG A 60 14.31 -3.96 1.81
C ARG A 60 14.83 -5.40 1.81
N LEU A 61 13.94 -6.38 2.04
CA LEU A 61 14.26 -7.81 2.01
C LEU A 61 14.82 -8.20 0.64
N LEU A 62 14.13 -7.84 -0.45
CA LEU A 62 14.59 -8.19 -1.80
C LEU A 62 15.92 -7.51 -2.14
N ALA A 63 16.10 -6.24 -1.75
CA ALA A 63 17.38 -5.56 -1.93
C ALA A 63 18.52 -6.27 -1.18
N GLN A 64 18.26 -6.71 0.05
CA GLN A 64 19.21 -7.49 0.83
C GLN A 64 19.52 -8.84 0.17
N VAL A 65 18.48 -9.57 -0.25
CA VAL A 65 18.65 -10.85 -0.95
C VAL A 65 19.43 -10.69 -2.24
N PHE A 66 19.21 -9.64 -3.04
CA PHE A 66 20.02 -9.40 -4.24
C PHE A 66 21.46 -9.02 -3.94
N HIS A 67 21.72 -8.36 -2.81
CA HIS A 67 23.08 -8.03 -2.37
C HIS A 67 23.83 -9.30 -1.93
N ASP A 68 23.18 -10.11 -1.12
CA ASP A 68 23.72 -11.32 -0.48
C ASP A 68 23.79 -12.51 -1.46
N CYS A 69 22.82 -12.60 -2.37
CA CYS A 69 22.63 -13.66 -3.35
C CYS A 69 22.52 -13.10 -4.77
N PRO A 70 23.62 -12.61 -5.36
CA PRO A 70 23.58 -12.03 -6.70
C PRO A 70 23.11 -13.02 -7.77
N ASP A 71 23.28 -14.33 -7.54
CA ASP A 71 22.85 -15.40 -8.45
C ASP A 71 21.39 -15.85 -8.22
N ALA A 72 20.69 -15.30 -7.21
CA ALA A 72 19.30 -15.65 -6.93
C ALA A 72 18.37 -15.18 -8.06
N LYS A 73 17.72 -16.14 -8.71
CA LYS A 73 16.73 -15.86 -9.75
C LYS A 73 15.34 -15.83 -9.13
N LEU A 74 14.78 -14.62 -9.00
CA LEU A 74 13.38 -14.46 -8.61
C LEU A 74 12.46 -14.82 -9.77
N PRO A 75 11.37 -15.57 -9.53
CA PRO A 75 10.31 -15.74 -10.50
C PRO A 75 9.75 -14.39 -10.99
N PRO A 76 9.20 -14.31 -12.22
CA PRO A 76 8.44 -13.16 -12.65
C PRO A 76 7.34 -12.81 -11.63
N LEU A 77 7.07 -11.51 -11.47
CA LEU A 77 6.04 -10.98 -10.58
C LEU A 77 6.24 -11.28 -9.08
N THR A 78 7.47 -11.61 -8.64
CA THR A 78 7.73 -11.88 -7.22
C THR A 78 7.34 -10.70 -6.32
N GLN A 79 7.57 -9.46 -6.77
CA GLN A 79 7.24 -8.27 -5.99
C GLN A 79 5.74 -8.10 -5.78
N GLU A 80 4.96 -8.27 -6.84
CA GLU A 80 3.51 -8.21 -6.84
C GLU A 80 2.91 -9.39 -6.07
N ALA A 81 3.44 -10.59 -6.28
CA ALA A 81 3.00 -11.78 -5.57
C ALA A 81 3.16 -11.62 -4.06
N LEU A 82 4.32 -11.09 -3.61
CA LEU A 82 4.59 -10.79 -2.20
C LEU A 82 3.73 -9.64 -1.66
N ASP A 83 3.37 -8.64 -2.47
CA ASP A 83 2.44 -7.58 -2.07
C ASP A 83 1.06 -8.16 -1.71
N TRP A 84 0.54 -9.04 -2.54
CA TRP A 84 -0.74 -9.70 -2.28
C TRP A 84 -0.72 -10.63 -1.06
N GLN A 85 0.46 -11.06 -0.60
CA GLN A 85 0.58 -11.83 0.63
C GLN A 85 0.30 -11.01 1.89
N ALA A 86 0.33 -9.66 1.80
CA ALA A 86 -0.05 -8.80 2.91
C ALA A 86 -1.48 -9.05 3.39
N LEU A 87 -2.35 -9.59 2.52
CA LEU A 87 -3.72 -9.98 2.88
C LEU A 87 -3.77 -11.16 3.85
N GLN A 88 -2.75 -12.03 3.83
CA GLN A 88 -2.72 -13.29 4.59
C GLN A 88 -1.76 -13.24 5.77
N ALA A 89 -0.74 -12.38 5.73
CA ALA A 89 0.30 -12.32 6.76
C ALA A 89 -0.22 -12.06 8.20
N PRO A 90 -1.25 -11.22 8.43
CA PRO A 90 -1.83 -11.01 9.76
C PRO A 90 -2.50 -12.26 10.36
N PHE A 91 -2.78 -13.27 9.53
CA PHE A 91 -3.39 -14.54 9.92
C PHE A 91 -2.38 -15.70 9.92
N SER A 92 -1.09 -15.40 9.72
CA SER A 92 -0.06 -16.43 9.63
C SER A 92 0.19 -17.11 10.97
N ALA A 93 0.51 -18.41 10.92
CA ALA A 93 0.90 -19.18 12.11
C ALA A 93 2.21 -18.69 12.74
N TRP A 94 3.01 -17.88 12.03
CA TRP A 94 4.22 -17.24 12.56
C TRP A 94 3.93 -16.34 13.76
N ARG A 95 2.71 -15.81 13.88
CA ARG A 95 2.23 -15.08 15.06
C ARG A 95 2.21 -15.91 16.35
N LEU A 96 2.20 -17.23 16.24
CA LEU A 96 2.19 -18.13 17.40
C LEU A 96 3.59 -18.46 17.93
N VAL A 97 4.65 -18.09 17.20
CA VAL A 97 6.05 -18.40 17.55
C VAL A 97 6.93 -17.17 17.70
N ALA A 98 6.56 -16.06 17.09
CA ALA A 98 7.24 -14.80 17.25
C ALA A 98 6.84 -14.13 18.57
N THR A 99 7.77 -13.37 19.13
CA THR A 99 7.54 -12.61 20.36
C THR A 99 6.94 -11.23 20.10
N ALA A 100 7.13 -10.73 18.88
CA ALA A 100 6.65 -9.42 18.43
C ALA A 100 6.00 -9.48 17.04
N THR A 101 5.18 -8.47 16.74
CA THR A 101 4.42 -8.34 15.48
C THR A 101 5.33 -8.22 14.27
N ASP A 102 6.36 -7.38 14.35
CA ASP A 102 7.34 -7.16 13.30
C ASP A 102 8.14 -8.43 12.97
N GLU A 103 8.55 -9.16 14.01
CA GLU A 103 9.18 -10.46 13.89
C GLU A 103 8.27 -11.46 13.17
N ALA A 104 6.99 -11.57 13.57
CA ALA A 104 6.02 -12.49 12.97
C ALA A 104 5.80 -12.22 11.48
N LEU A 105 5.54 -10.96 11.13
CA LEU A 105 5.28 -10.53 9.76
C LEU A 105 6.53 -10.66 8.87
N THR A 106 7.71 -10.40 9.42
CA THR A 106 8.98 -10.56 8.69
C THR A 106 9.31 -12.03 8.44
N LEU A 107 9.11 -12.90 9.43
CA LEU A 107 9.24 -14.35 9.26
C LEU A 107 8.28 -14.88 8.20
N ASP A 108 7.02 -14.43 8.22
CA ASP A 108 6.03 -14.81 7.21
C ASP A 108 6.45 -14.37 5.81
N LEU A 109 6.92 -13.13 5.66
CA LEU A 109 7.41 -12.61 4.39
C LEU A 109 8.63 -13.39 3.85
N ILE A 110 9.62 -13.66 4.71
CA ILE A 110 10.80 -14.47 4.35
C ILE A 110 10.38 -15.89 3.98
N ALA A 111 9.46 -16.50 4.74
CA ALA A 111 8.94 -17.83 4.45
C ALA A 111 8.28 -17.89 3.07
N ARG A 112 7.45 -16.91 2.73
CA ARG A 112 6.81 -16.83 1.40
C ARG A 112 7.81 -16.67 0.28
N LEU A 113 8.84 -15.82 0.47
CA LEU A 113 9.93 -15.68 -0.50
C LEU A 113 10.69 -17.01 -0.69
N ARG A 114 11.10 -17.66 0.39
CA ARG A 114 11.79 -18.97 0.34
C ARG A 114 10.92 -20.03 -0.35
N ASN A 115 9.61 -20.04 -0.11
CA ASN A 115 8.68 -20.97 -0.73
C ASN A 115 8.50 -20.71 -2.24
N MET A 116 8.55 -19.44 -2.69
CA MET A 116 8.60 -19.10 -4.12
C MET A 116 9.93 -19.53 -4.76
N LEU A 117 11.00 -19.61 -3.97
CA LEU A 117 12.35 -20.01 -4.38
C LEU A 117 12.67 -21.46 -4.03
N VAL A 118 11.69 -22.37 -3.98
CA VAL A 118 11.88 -23.77 -3.51
C VAL A 118 13.03 -24.54 -4.16
N HIS A 119 13.45 -24.17 -5.37
CA HIS A 119 14.60 -24.79 -6.08
C HIS A 119 15.96 -24.19 -5.70
N SER A 120 15.97 -23.03 -5.05
CA SER A 120 17.16 -22.23 -4.74
C SER A 120 17.29 -21.86 -3.25
N ALA A 121 16.23 -22.08 -2.47
CA ALA A 121 16.19 -21.81 -1.03
C ALA A 121 15.37 -22.91 -0.34
N ARG A 122 15.77 -23.26 0.89
CA ARG A 122 15.02 -24.23 1.69
C ARG A 122 13.71 -23.59 2.16
N PRO A 123 12.54 -24.20 1.90
CA PRO A 123 11.25 -23.74 2.42
C PRO A 123 11.31 -23.53 3.92
N LEU A 124 10.73 -22.43 4.38
CA LEU A 124 10.56 -22.15 5.80
C LEU A 124 9.09 -22.35 6.14
N LEU A 125 8.83 -23.31 7.02
CA LEU A 125 7.47 -23.71 7.40
C LEU A 125 7.35 -23.62 8.93
N PRO A 126 6.22 -23.11 9.45
CA PRO A 126 5.92 -23.22 10.86
C PRO A 126 5.66 -24.69 11.23
N LEU A 127 5.87 -25.08 12.49
CA LEU A 127 5.59 -26.45 12.95
C LEU A 127 4.10 -26.82 12.76
N ASP A 128 3.82 -28.07 12.39
CA ASP A 128 2.47 -28.57 12.12
C ASP A 128 1.47 -28.33 13.26
N SER A 129 1.92 -28.44 14.51
CA SER A 129 1.08 -28.20 15.69
C SER A 129 0.62 -26.74 15.80
N LEU A 130 1.35 -25.81 15.22
CA LEU A 130 0.99 -24.38 15.18
C LEU A 130 0.00 -24.10 14.05
N LEU A 131 0.09 -24.81 12.93
CA LEU A 131 -0.91 -24.72 11.86
C LEU A 131 -2.30 -25.12 12.35
N VAL A 132 -2.39 -26.20 13.15
CA VAL A 132 -3.65 -26.63 13.79
C VAL A 132 -4.18 -25.56 14.75
N LYS A 133 -3.31 -24.94 15.55
CA LYS A 133 -3.71 -23.86 16.46
C LYS A 133 -4.16 -22.60 15.72
N ALA A 134 -3.45 -22.20 14.66
CA ALA A 134 -3.82 -21.05 13.84
C ALA A 134 -5.18 -21.24 13.15
N ALA A 135 -5.46 -22.45 12.67
CA ALA A 135 -6.75 -22.79 12.07
C ALA A 135 -7.94 -22.71 13.06
N GLY A 136 -7.67 -22.77 14.37
CA GLY A 136 -8.69 -22.63 15.42
C GLY A 136 -8.88 -21.20 15.95
N GLN A 137 -8.20 -20.20 15.39
CA GLN A 137 -8.40 -18.80 15.81
C GLN A 137 -9.75 -18.29 15.30
N ASP A 138 -10.54 -17.75 16.23
CA ASP A 138 -11.81 -17.09 15.90
C ASP A 138 -11.55 -15.64 15.50
N PHE A 139 -12.11 -15.21 14.38
CA PHE A 139 -11.94 -13.87 13.83
C PHE A 139 -13.29 -13.20 13.66
N ASP A 140 -13.41 -11.95 14.09
CA ASP A 140 -14.59 -11.12 13.82
C ASP A 140 -14.77 -10.99 12.29
N VAL A 141 -15.80 -11.65 11.75
CA VAL A 141 -16.07 -11.72 10.32
C VAL A 141 -16.32 -10.33 9.72
N PRO A 142 -17.19 -9.46 10.29
CA PRO A 142 -17.30 -8.06 9.89
C PRO A 142 -15.97 -7.28 9.89
N ALA A 143 -15.16 -7.39 10.94
CA ALA A 143 -13.87 -6.70 11.01
C ALA A 143 -12.88 -7.20 9.94
N THR A 144 -12.79 -8.52 9.80
CA THR A 144 -11.96 -9.21 8.80
C THR A 144 -12.34 -8.79 7.38
N ARG A 145 -13.64 -8.69 7.08
CA ARG A 145 -14.12 -8.18 5.78
C ARG A 145 -13.67 -6.74 5.52
N ARG A 146 -13.77 -5.85 6.52
CA ARG A 146 -13.31 -4.46 6.41
C ARG A 146 -11.81 -4.38 6.16
N PHE A 147 -11.02 -5.19 6.88
CA PHE A 147 -9.58 -5.33 6.64
C PHE A 147 -9.30 -5.70 5.18
N TYR A 148 -9.89 -6.79 4.66
CA TYR A 148 -9.65 -7.23 3.29
C TYR A 148 -10.03 -6.15 2.26
N GLN A 149 -11.18 -5.49 2.42
CA GLN A 149 -11.61 -4.42 1.51
C GLN A 149 -10.61 -3.25 1.46
N GLN A 150 -10.14 -2.80 2.61
CA GLN A 150 -9.19 -1.69 2.70
C GLN A 150 -7.79 -2.09 2.21
N ALA A 151 -7.34 -3.29 2.55
CA ALA A 151 -6.04 -3.80 2.15
C ALA A 151 -5.97 -4.01 0.63
N VAL A 152 -7.03 -4.57 0.02
CA VAL A 152 -7.14 -4.66 -1.45
C VAL A 152 -7.09 -3.27 -2.08
N ALA A 153 -7.86 -2.30 -1.57
CA ALA A 153 -7.81 -0.93 -2.08
C ALA A 153 -6.39 -0.32 -2.02
N ALA A 154 -5.70 -0.47 -0.89
CA ALA A 154 -4.34 0.01 -0.72
C ALA A 154 -3.33 -0.72 -1.63
N LEU A 155 -3.50 -2.03 -1.86
CA LEU A 155 -2.65 -2.84 -2.74
C LEU A 155 -2.88 -2.53 -4.22
N GLU A 156 -4.13 -2.33 -4.66
CA GLU A 156 -4.48 -1.92 -6.03
C GLU A 156 -3.97 -0.51 -6.40
N GLY A 157 -3.33 0.20 -5.46
CA GLY A 157 -2.83 1.55 -5.69
C GLY A 157 -3.88 2.63 -5.47
N ARG A 158 -5.06 2.29 -4.95
CA ARG A 158 -5.98 3.29 -4.37
C ARG A 158 -5.50 3.69 -2.98
N GLY A 159 -4.25 4.16 -2.91
CA GLY A 159 -3.53 4.49 -1.67
C GLY A 159 -4.22 5.59 -0.84
N THR A 160 -3.46 6.45 -0.18
CA THR A 160 -4.05 7.61 0.51
C THR A 160 -4.92 8.42 -0.44
N LEU A 161 -5.93 9.13 0.07
CA LEU A 161 -6.78 9.97 -0.79
C LEU A 161 -5.94 10.97 -1.60
N ALA A 162 -4.84 11.45 -1.02
CA ALA A 162 -3.86 12.32 -1.68
C ALA A 162 -3.17 11.62 -2.87
N ALA A 163 -2.75 10.37 -2.70
CA ALA A 163 -2.11 9.60 -3.77
C ALA A 163 -3.07 9.33 -4.93
N GLN A 164 -4.33 9.00 -4.63
CA GLN A 164 -5.37 8.81 -5.65
C GLN A 164 -5.61 10.08 -6.47
N ILE A 165 -5.71 11.24 -5.80
CA ILE A 165 -5.88 12.54 -6.46
C ILE A 165 -4.67 12.87 -7.35
N VAL A 166 -3.45 12.60 -6.86
CA VAL A 166 -2.22 12.81 -7.64
C VAL A 166 -2.20 11.98 -8.91
N ASP A 167 -2.55 10.70 -8.81
CA ASP A 167 -2.53 9.78 -9.94
C ASP A 167 -3.56 10.17 -11.00
N VAL A 168 -4.83 10.33 -10.59
CA VAL A 168 -5.94 10.58 -11.53
C VAL A 168 -5.83 11.93 -12.25
N LEU A 169 -5.35 12.97 -11.55
CA LEU A 169 -5.17 14.31 -12.12
C LEU A 169 -3.77 14.51 -12.74
N GLY A 170 -2.84 13.57 -12.57
CA GLY A 170 -1.46 13.67 -13.04
C GLY A 170 -0.73 14.86 -12.42
N LEU A 171 -0.74 14.97 -11.09
CA LEU A 171 -0.19 16.11 -10.35
C LEU A 171 1.24 15.85 -9.87
N SER A 172 2.04 16.90 -9.81
CA SER A 172 3.25 16.93 -8.99
C SER A 172 2.93 17.17 -7.51
N LYS A 173 3.86 16.83 -6.61
CA LYS A 173 3.74 17.12 -5.16
C LYS A 173 3.49 18.61 -4.88
N ALA A 174 4.08 19.50 -5.69
CA ALA A 174 3.89 20.94 -5.56
C ALA A 174 2.47 21.37 -5.98
N GLU A 175 1.90 20.73 -6.99
CA GLU A 175 0.52 20.99 -7.41
C GLU A 175 -0.49 20.48 -6.41
N LEU A 176 -0.27 19.29 -5.82
CA LEU A 176 -1.07 18.80 -4.71
C LEU A 176 -1.05 19.80 -3.53
N GLY A 177 0.13 20.31 -3.17
CA GLY A 177 0.26 21.35 -2.15
C GLY A 177 -0.56 22.60 -2.47
N ARG A 178 -0.46 23.11 -3.70
CA ARG A 178 -1.28 24.26 -4.14
C ARG A 178 -2.78 23.99 -4.10
N LEU A 179 -3.22 22.82 -4.55
CA LEU A 179 -4.64 22.43 -4.54
C LEU A 179 -5.23 22.45 -3.14
N PHE A 180 -4.45 22.10 -2.12
CA PHE A 180 -4.90 22.07 -0.74
C PHE A 180 -4.47 23.29 0.10
N GLY A 181 -3.79 24.27 -0.49
CA GLY A 181 -3.28 25.45 0.20
C GLY A 181 -2.20 25.14 1.25
N VAL A 182 -1.38 24.12 1.01
CA VAL A 182 -0.32 23.65 1.93
C VAL A 182 1.06 23.61 1.27
N SER A 183 2.10 23.49 2.11
CA SER A 183 3.47 23.35 1.63
C SER A 183 3.68 22.04 0.86
N ARG A 184 4.69 21.99 -0.01
CA ARG A 184 5.10 20.76 -0.71
C ARG A 184 5.46 19.63 0.26
N GLN A 185 6.08 19.95 1.39
CA GLN A 185 6.46 18.96 2.41
C GLN A 185 5.23 18.36 3.11
N ALA A 186 4.23 19.18 3.43
CA ALA A 186 2.97 18.69 3.99
C ALA A 186 2.23 17.79 2.99
N ALA A 187 2.20 18.18 1.71
CA ALA A 187 1.63 17.35 0.65
C ALA A 187 2.37 16.01 0.49
N ASP A 188 3.70 16.01 0.59
CA ASP A 188 4.50 14.77 0.56
C ASP A 188 4.20 13.85 1.74
N LEU A 189 4.05 14.44 2.94
CA LEU A 189 3.67 13.70 4.13
C LEU A 189 2.30 13.02 3.96
N TRP A 190 1.32 13.68 3.33
CA TRP A 190 -0.02 13.12 3.11
C TRP A 190 -0.06 11.99 2.10
N LEU A 191 0.86 11.98 1.12
CA LEU A 191 0.99 10.84 0.21
C LEU A 191 1.30 9.54 0.96
N SER A 192 2.02 9.66 2.09
CA SER A 192 2.37 8.53 2.95
C SER A 192 1.35 8.34 4.09
N ASN A 193 0.87 9.41 4.74
CA ASN A 193 0.16 9.31 6.03
C ASN A 193 -1.33 9.72 6.00
N ASP A 194 -1.91 9.80 4.80
CA ASP A 194 -3.30 10.24 4.53
C ASP A 194 -3.60 11.71 4.91
N LEU A 195 -4.73 12.23 4.43
CA LEU A 195 -5.14 13.61 4.68
C LEU A 195 -5.70 13.81 6.11
N PRO A 196 -5.45 14.98 6.73
CA PRO A 196 -6.14 15.40 7.94
C PRO A 196 -7.67 15.44 7.76
N GLY A 197 -8.43 15.18 8.84
CA GLY A 197 -9.88 15.05 8.79
C GLY A 197 -10.61 16.23 8.12
N GLU A 198 -10.19 17.45 8.42
CA GLU A 198 -10.73 18.69 7.81
C GLU A 198 -10.54 18.78 6.28
N ARG A 199 -9.56 18.07 5.72
CA ARG A 199 -9.25 18.06 4.28
C ARG A 199 -9.87 16.88 3.54
N ARG A 200 -10.39 15.88 4.27
CA ARG A 200 -11.01 14.70 3.66
C ARG A 200 -12.29 15.03 2.90
N ALA A 201 -13.09 15.99 3.36
CA ALA A 201 -14.30 16.42 2.66
C ALA A 201 -13.98 16.94 1.25
N LYS A 202 -13.03 17.89 1.16
CA LYS A 202 -12.53 18.39 -0.13
C LYS A 202 -11.97 17.27 -1.00
N ALA A 203 -11.15 16.38 -0.44
CA ALA A 203 -10.58 15.25 -1.18
C ALA A 203 -11.67 14.32 -1.74
N ALA A 204 -12.70 14.01 -0.95
CA ALA A 204 -13.83 13.19 -1.38
C ALA A 204 -14.64 13.84 -2.51
N THR A 205 -14.86 15.16 -2.45
CA THR A 205 -15.51 15.91 -3.54
C THR A 205 -14.65 15.86 -4.81
N ILE A 206 -13.33 16.06 -4.70
CA ILE A 206 -12.41 15.95 -5.85
C ILE A 206 -12.49 14.55 -6.47
N LEU A 207 -12.42 13.50 -5.65
CA LEU A 207 -12.51 12.12 -6.15
C LEU A 207 -13.86 11.83 -6.80
N SER A 208 -14.96 12.37 -6.25
CA SER A 208 -16.29 12.26 -6.86
C SER A 208 -16.34 12.90 -8.25
N ILE A 209 -15.72 14.07 -8.41
CA ILE A 209 -15.58 14.74 -9.72
C ILE A 209 -14.79 13.86 -10.67
N THR A 210 -13.64 13.33 -10.22
CA THR A 210 -12.77 12.53 -11.09
C THR A 210 -13.39 11.20 -11.47
N ASP A 211 -14.18 10.59 -10.59
CA ASP A 211 -14.92 9.36 -10.89
C ASP A 211 -15.98 9.62 -11.97
N LEU A 212 -16.81 10.65 -11.80
CA LEU A 212 -17.84 11.01 -12.78
C LEU A 212 -17.24 11.22 -14.17
N LEU A 213 -16.11 11.92 -14.24
CA LEU A 213 -15.40 12.19 -15.48
C LEU A 213 -14.73 10.93 -16.04
N SER A 214 -14.09 10.12 -15.21
CA SER A 214 -13.41 8.90 -15.63
C SER A 214 -14.37 7.87 -16.24
N HIS A 215 -15.63 7.82 -15.79
CA HIS A 215 -16.65 6.96 -16.39
C HIS A 215 -17.04 7.35 -17.82
N ARG A 216 -16.75 8.59 -18.24
CA ARG A 216 -17.17 9.13 -19.55
C ARG A 216 -16.01 9.46 -20.48
N LEU A 217 -14.80 9.58 -19.94
CA LEU A 217 -13.59 9.91 -20.68
C LEU A 217 -12.77 8.67 -20.98
N LYS A 218 -12.01 8.70 -22.08
CA LYS A 218 -11.01 7.67 -22.35
C LYS A 218 -9.93 7.71 -21.26
N PRO A 219 -9.37 6.54 -20.85
CA PRO A 219 -8.27 6.48 -19.90
C PRO A 219 -7.13 7.45 -20.26
N GLY A 220 -6.56 8.12 -19.25
CA GLY A 220 -5.48 9.08 -19.42
C GLY A 220 -5.86 10.47 -19.97
N ARG A 221 -7.14 10.72 -20.31
CA ARG A 221 -7.58 12.06 -20.77
C ARG A 221 -7.88 13.05 -19.67
N LEU A 222 -8.16 12.56 -18.46
CA LEU A 222 -8.66 13.39 -17.37
C LEU A 222 -7.65 14.47 -16.96
N SER A 223 -6.37 14.12 -16.79
CA SER A 223 -5.31 15.08 -16.44
C SER A 223 -5.18 16.24 -17.43
N ALA A 224 -5.27 15.95 -18.74
CA ALA A 224 -5.23 16.97 -19.79
C ALA A 224 -6.47 17.89 -19.76
N ILE A 225 -7.65 17.33 -19.47
CA ILE A 225 -8.90 18.09 -19.37
C ILE A 225 -8.89 18.97 -18.11
N ALA A 226 -8.41 18.44 -16.98
CA ALA A 226 -8.35 19.19 -15.73
C ALA A 226 -7.49 20.47 -15.84
N ARG A 227 -6.48 20.45 -16.72
CA ARG A 227 -5.56 21.56 -16.99
C ARG A 227 -6.03 22.50 -18.10
N ARG A 228 -7.17 22.22 -18.75
CA ARG A 228 -7.67 23.02 -19.86
C ARG A 228 -8.63 24.11 -19.34
N PRO A 229 -8.41 25.39 -19.71
CA PRO A 229 -9.37 26.45 -19.42
C PRO A 229 -10.74 26.18 -20.06
N ALA A 230 -11.82 26.49 -19.35
CA ALA A 230 -13.17 26.38 -19.87
C ALA A 230 -14.02 27.62 -19.58
N SER A 231 -14.86 28.02 -20.54
CA SER A 231 -15.79 29.14 -20.38
C SER A 231 -16.79 28.91 -19.25
N ALA A 232 -17.20 27.65 -19.02
CA ALA A 232 -18.06 27.25 -17.90
C ALA A 232 -17.48 27.59 -16.52
N TYR A 233 -16.16 27.75 -16.41
CA TYR A 233 -15.46 28.10 -15.18
C TYR A 233 -14.96 29.56 -15.18
N GLY A 234 -15.47 30.40 -16.09
CA GLY A 234 -15.00 31.78 -16.25
C GLY A 234 -13.58 31.87 -16.82
N GLY A 235 -13.16 30.90 -17.63
CA GLY A 235 -11.81 30.84 -18.19
C GLY A 235 -10.77 30.20 -17.26
N LEU A 236 -11.18 29.71 -16.09
CA LEU A 236 -10.34 28.95 -15.18
C LEU A 236 -10.22 27.49 -15.63
N THR A 237 -9.17 26.80 -15.17
CA THR A 237 -9.06 25.35 -15.26
C THR A 237 -9.80 24.67 -14.10
N MET A 238 -10.03 23.36 -14.17
CA MET A 238 -10.59 22.63 -13.03
C MET A 238 -9.66 22.69 -11.82
N LEU A 239 -8.34 22.64 -12.05
CA LEU A 239 -7.35 22.73 -10.98
C LEU A 239 -7.41 24.09 -10.28
N ASP A 240 -7.62 25.17 -11.04
CA ASP A 240 -7.79 26.52 -10.46
C ASP A 240 -9.07 26.61 -9.62
N MET A 241 -10.18 26.03 -10.10
CA MET A 241 -11.43 25.97 -9.34
C MET A 241 -11.24 25.25 -8.01
N ILE A 242 -10.55 24.10 -8.01
CA ILE A 242 -10.28 23.34 -6.79
C ILE A 242 -9.33 24.10 -5.86
N ALA A 243 -8.28 24.74 -6.40
CA ALA A 243 -7.32 25.53 -5.61
C ALA A 243 -7.98 26.75 -4.96
N ALA A 244 -9.00 27.33 -5.61
CA ALA A 244 -9.81 28.43 -5.08
C ALA A 244 -10.95 27.96 -4.13
N ASP A 245 -10.94 26.70 -3.68
CA ASP A 245 -11.98 26.07 -2.86
C ASP A 245 -13.39 26.06 -3.48
N ARG A 246 -13.50 26.22 -4.79
CA ARG A 246 -14.76 26.15 -5.57
C ARG A 246 -15.03 24.73 -6.09
N HIS A 247 -14.63 23.70 -5.34
CA HIS A 247 -14.75 22.30 -5.76
C HIS A 247 -16.19 21.79 -5.75
N GLU A 248 -17.05 22.29 -4.85
CA GLU A 248 -18.48 21.98 -4.87
C GLU A 248 -19.18 22.57 -6.11
N GLU A 249 -18.87 23.82 -6.47
CA GLU A 249 -19.38 24.45 -7.69
C GLU A 249 -18.92 23.70 -8.95
N LEU A 250 -17.66 23.24 -8.96
CA LEU A 250 -17.14 22.41 -10.02
C LEU A 250 -17.90 21.08 -10.13
N LEU A 251 -18.16 20.40 -9.01
CA LEU A 251 -18.94 19.16 -8.99
C LEU A 251 -20.35 19.37 -9.55
N ASP A 252 -21.03 20.44 -9.16
CA ASP A 252 -22.36 20.77 -9.68
C ASP A 252 -22.33 21.06 -11.19
N SER A 253 -21.31 21.78 -11.66
CA SER A 253 -21.12 22.04 -13.09
C SER A 253 -20.88 20.75 -13.89
N VAL A 254 -20.05 19.84 -13.35
CA VAL A 254 -19.79 18.53 -13.97
C VAL A 254 -21.05 17.67 -13.99
N ARG A 255 -21.82 17.63 -12.91
CA ARG A 255 -23.11 16.91 -12.85
C ARG A 255 -24.10 17.45 -13.88
N LYS A 256 -24.27 18.77 -13.96
CA LYS A 256 -25.15 19.42 -14.96
C LYS A 256 -24.74 19.08 -16.40
N SER A 257 -23.44 18.96 -16.66
CA SER A 257 -22.93 18.59 -17.99
C SER A 257 -23.29 17.14 -18.40
N PHE A 258 -23.72 16.31 -17.45
CA PHE A 258 -24.12 14.93 -17.67
C PHE A 258 -25.62 14.67 -17.45
N ASP A 259 -26.38 15.68 -17.06
CA ASP A 259 -27.82 15.54 -16.79
C ASP A 259 -28.62 15.66 -18.11
N PHE A 260 -28.64 14.56 -18.87
CA PHE A 260 -29.41 14.45 -20.11
C PHE A 260 -30.92 14.24 -19.88
N SER A 261 -31.40 14.29 -18.64
CA SER A 261 -32.82 14.11 -18.32
C SER A 261 -33.69 15.36 -18.55
N SER A 262 -33.09 16.49 -18.92
CA SER A 262 -33.78 17.77 -19.19
C SER A 262 -33.84 18.19 -20.66
N ALA A 263 -33.39 17.32 -21.58
CA ALA A 263 -33.41 17.57 -23.02
C ALA A 263 -34.29 16.54 -23.76
N ALA A 264 -35.56 16.47 -23.38
CA ALA A 264 -36.64 15.79 -24.12
C ALA A 264 -37.85 16.71 -24.24
#